data_AF-A0A239RD42-F1
#
_entry.id   AF-A0A239RD42-F1
#
_cell.length_a   1.000
_cell.length_b   1.000
_cell.length_c   1.000
_cell.angle_alpha   90.00
_cell.angle_beta   90.00
_cell.angle_gamma   90.00
#
_symmetry.space_group_name_H-M   'P 1'
#
loop_
_entity.id
_entity.type
_entity.pdbx_description
1 polymer ?
#
loop_
_entity_poly.entity_id
_entity_poly.type
_entity_poly.pdbx_seq_one_letter_code
_entity_poly.pdbx_strand_id
1 'polypeptide(L)'
;MQIWIHDSQMRKIVALNNDIPDMLHYSNSTWHPYLEQATSTFDFTISKFVNGKLHEDIKLINDECFVSFYANGSYQVFYIATLVEDDFNIQLTCNNTNLEYALEYANPFSVGSAMTIEWYLNHMDLLSFAAVELGYNEIPDRKRTLTFDSQETKATRLQSLMSQFEAEYEFKVDLNRDGTYKRIVINIYQKPDETHHGIGKNRSDVVLYYDNGLKGVQVTSDKTQMFNAGVFTGKDGLNLGNVEISEKNADGIEEYYSRKGNVCLYAPLAMARYPATMRASGQDNWIRKDFTTEYENINDLKAYALKTLKQYAYPLMTYTASVQSKFVGDYSDLALGDTVRIIDKNFAGGLALEARVSEMIISFDNPTNNSLVFTNYRRIDNKPTSALQSRIDKAVEDRLPYHIELATTGGTTFKNSEGESVIEARLYKGDKPFTTDVSWRWALDGEVTVAMQYLLKGKNIENTAVLTVSGYVGNTEVATTEVTVTNLVEPTTLVVKTSNGNLFKNNLINTKLTATLWRGGKEIDKEGKDYSYIWTKTDDEGNPDEIWNQDHSYSQKTIEITQKDVFRRAQFECNVEPLG
;
A
#
# COMPACT_ATOMS: atom_id res chain seq x y z
N MET A 1 -23.52 29.65 -26.33
CA MET A 1 -23.36 30.51 -25.12
C MET A 1 -23.86 31.91 -25.49
N GLN A 2 -24.54 32.61 -24.57
CA GLN A 2 -24.94 33.99 -24.82
C GLN A 2 -23.92 34.97 -24.25
N ILE A 3 -23.45 35.90 -25.10
CA ILE A 3 -22.51 36.96 -24.74
C ILE A 3 -23.25 38.30 -24.85
N TRP A 4 -23.02 39.19 -23.89
CA TRP A 4 -23.57 40.55 -23.88
C TRP A 4 -22.47 41.56 -24.16
N ILE A 5 -22.76 42.52 -25.03
CA ILE A 5 -21.98 43.75 -25.15
C ILE A 5 -22.70 44.84 -24.38
N HIS A 6 -21.93 45.60 -23.62
CA HIS A 6 -22.39 46.73 -22.83
C HIS A 6 -21.75 48.02 -23.33
N ASP A 7 -22.46 49.12 -23.19
CA ASP A 7 -21.85 50.44 -23.37
C ASP A 7 -20.88 50.80 -22.23
N SER A 8 -20.24 51.97 -22.31
CA SER A 8 -19.32 52.48 -21.30
C SER A 8 -19.96 52.72 -19.92
N GLN A 9 -21.29 52.65 -19.82
CA GLN A 9 -22.06 52.74 -18.56
C GLN A 9 -22.55 51.35 -18.10
N MET A 10 -22.00 50.27 -18.67
CA MET A 10 -22.34 48.89 -18.37
C MET A 10 -23.80 48.51 -18.70
N ARG A 11 -24.53 49.29 -19.50
CA ARG A 11 -25.88 48.93 -19.95
C ARG A 11 -25.79 47.97 -21.13
N LYS A 12 -26.57 46.89 -21.11
CA LYS A 12 -26.62 45.91 -22.22
C LYS A 12 -27.16 46.57 -23.48
N ILE A 13 -26.40 46.51 -24.57
CA ILE A 13 -26.76 47.14 -25.86
C ILE A 13 -26.83 46.13 -27.01
N VAL A 14 -26.07 45.03 -26.95
CA VAL A 14 -26.06 43.99 -27.99
C VAL A 14 -25.97 42.61 -27.33
N ALA A 15 -26.64 41.62 -27.93
CA ALA A 15 -26.51 40.20 -27.56
C ALA A 15 -25.93 39.40 -28.73
N LEU A 16 -25.02 38.48 -28.42
CA LEU A 16 -24.52 37.50 -29.37
C LEU A 16 -24.91 36.10 -28.91
N ASN A 17 -25.41 35.29 -29.83
CA ASN A 17 -25.74 33.91 -29.56
C ASN A 17 -25.80 33.10 -30.87
N ASN A 18 -24.94 32.10 -31.00
CA ASN A 18 -24.86 31.25 -32.19
C ASN A 18 -26.07 30.34 -32.38
N ASP A 19 -26.88 30.13 -31.33
CA ASP A 19 -28.05 29.25 -31.34
C ASP A 19 -29.36 30.00 -31.66
N ILE A 20 -29.34 31.33 -31.72
CA ILE A 20 -30.53 32.16 -31.95
C ILE A 20 -30.47 32.75 -33.36
N PRO A 21 -31.41 32.38 -34.26
CA PRO A 21 -31.49 32.97 -35.59
C PRO A 21 -31.60 34.50 -35.54
N ASP A 22 -30.99 35.17 -36.51
CA ASP A 22 -30.96 36.63 -36.67
C ASP A 22 -30.16 37.41 -35.61
N MET A 23 -29.60 36.78 -34.58
CA MET A 23 -28.63 37.44 -33.68
C MET A 23 -27.23 37.49 -34.31
N LEU A 24 -26.39 38.40 -33.81
CA LEU A 24 -24.96 38.35 -34.10
C LEU A 24 -24.35 37.04 -33.61
N HIS A 25 -23.58 36.42 -34.48
CA HIS A 25 -22.83 35.20 -34.19
C HIS A 25 -21.36 35.53 -33.90
N TYR A 26 -20.72 34.65 -33.14
CA TYR A 26 -19.30 34.70 -32.84
C TYR A 26 -18.59 33.39 -33.18
N SER A 27 -17.30 33.49 -33.43
CA SER A 27 -16.41 32.35 -33.67
C SER A 27 -15.05 32.56 -33.01
N ASN A 28 -14.21 31.52 -33.01
CA ASN A 28 -12.86 31.55 -32.44
C ASN A 28 -12.86 32.00 -30.98
N SER A 29 -13.93 31.70 -30.23
CA SER A 29 -14.00 32.11 -28.83
C SER A 29 -13.01 31.30 -28.00
N THR A 30 -12.25 31.98 -27.17
CA THR A 30 -11.30 31.37 -26.25
C THR A 30 -11.29 32.13 -24.93
N TRP A 31 -11.82 31.49 -23.88
CA TRP A 31 -11.88 31.99 -22.51
C TRP A 31 -10.80 31.29 -21.68
N HIS A 32 -9.91 32.09 -21.08
CA HIS A 32 -8.87 31.62 -20.18
C HIS A 32 -9.07 32.20 -18.79
N PRO A 33 -9.63 31.48 -17.81
CA PRO A 33 -9.55 31.89 -16.41
C PRO A 33 -8.29 31.32 -15.74
N TYR A 34 -7.60 32.14 -14.95
CA TYR A 34 -6.31 31.84 -14.30
C TYR A 34 -6.43 31.89 -12.78
N LEU A 35 -5.99 30.83 -12.09
CA LEU A 35 -6.07 30.71 -10.63
C LEU A 35 -5.13 31.68 -9.91
N GLU A 36 -3.86 31.71 -10.28
CA GLU A 36 -2.81 32.43 -9.53
C GLU A 36 -2.98 33.95 -9.61
N GLN A 37 -3.32 34.45 -10.79
CA GLN A 37 -3.51 35.87 -11.06
C GLN A 37 -4.92 36.36 -10.72
N ALA A 38 -5.84 35.45 -10.39
CA ALA A 38 -7.27 35.71 -10.19
C ALA A 38 -7.91 36.50 -11.36
N THR A 39 -7.38 36.34 -12.57
CA THR A 39 -7.78 37.09 -13.76
C THR A 39 -8.25 36.17 -14.86
N SER A 40 -8.77 36.74 -15.93
CA SER A 40 -9.22 36.03 -17.10
C SER A 40 -9.14 36.87 -18.36
N THR A 41 -8.87 36.22 -19.48
CA THR A 41 -9.01 36.78 -20.83
C THR A 41 -10.13 36.08 -21.59
N PHE A 42 -10.77 36.82 -22.49
CA PHE A 42 -11.76 36.26 -23.40
C PHE A 42 -11.62 36.90 -24.77
N ASP A 43 -11.23 36.08 -25.74
CA ASP A 43 -10.98 36.52 -27.10
C ASP A 43 -11.98 35.86 -28.05
N PHE A 44 -12.54 36.62 -28.98
CA PHE A 44 -13.51 36.10 -29.95
C PHE A 44 -13.64 37.00 -31.18
N THR A 45 -14.25 36.46 -32.23
CA THR A 45 -14.54 37.17 -33.48
C THR A 45 -16.04 37.27 -33.68
N ILE A 46 -16.55 38.45 -33.98
CA ILE A 46 -17.96 38.74 -34.31
C ILE A 46 -18.08 38.83 -35.82
N SER A 47 -19.02 38.09 -36.42
CA SER A 47 -19.33 38.25 -37.84
C SER A 47 -20.25 39.45 -38.06
N LYS A 48 -19.88 40.35 -38.98
CA LYS A 48 -20.67 41.55 -39.29
C LYS A 48 -21.95 41.23 -40.07
N PHE A 49 -22.02 40.06 -40.70
CA PHE A 49 -23.12 39.68 -41.58
C PHE A 49 -23.93 38.53 -40.99
N VAL A 50 -25.24 38.71 -40.97
CA VAL A 50 -26.21 37.66 -40.60
C VAL A 50 -27.18 37.50 -41.76
N ASN A 51 -27.43 36.26 -42.19
CA ASN A 51 -28.30 35.96 -43.34
C ASN A 51 -27.94 36.76 -44.62
N GLY A 52 -26.64 36.97 -44.85
CA GLY A 52 -26.10 37.66 -46.03
C GLY A 52 -26.25 39.19 -46.03
N LYS A 53 -26.65 39.81 -44.90
CA LYS A 53 -26.78 41.26 -44.76
C LYS A 53 -25.95 41.77 -43.58
N LEU A 54 -25.40 42.98 -43.72
CA LEU A 54 -24.74 43.67 -42.62
C LEU A 54 -25.74 43.86 -41.47
N HIS A 55 -25.39 43.38 -40.29
CA HIS A 55 -26.26 43.44 -39.12
C HIS A 55 -26.25 44.84 -38.50
N GLU A 56 -27.42 45.39 -38.16
CA GLU A 56 -27.53 46.79 -37.72
C GLU A 56 -26.80 47.08 -36.40
N ASP A 57 -26.74 46.12 -35.49
CA ASP A 57 -26.10 46.27 -34.17
C ASP A 57 -24.58 46.39 -34.23
N ILE A 58 -23.93 46.11 -35.36
CA ILE A 58 -22.48 46.28 -35.51
C ILE A 58 -22.04 47.72 -35.23
N LYS A 59 -22.88 48.71 -35.54
CA LYS A 59 -22.63 50.13 -35.25
C LYS A 59 -22.54 50.47 -33.75
N LEU A 60 -22.98 49.55 -32.89
CA LEU A 60 -22.99 49.72 -31.44
C LEU A 60 -21.75 49.11 -30.77
N ILE A 61 -20.91 48.38 -31.52
CA ILE A 61 -19.74 47.70 -31.00
C ILE A 61 -18.50 48.53 -31.33
N ASN A 62 -17.78 48.96 -30.30
CA ASN A 62 -16.51 49.68 -30.39
C ASN A 62 -15.62 49.33 -29.20
N ASP A 63 -14.45 49.96 -29.11
CA ASP A 63 -13.45 49.74 -28.05
C ASP A 63 -13.86 50.31 -26.67
N GLU A 64 -14.87 51.18 -26.60
CA GLU A 64 -15.43 51.69 -25.34
C GLU A 64 -16.36 50.67 -24.64
N CYS A 65 -16.69 49.58 -25.31
CA CYS A 65 -17.66 48.60 -24.83
C CYS A 65 -17.04 47.61 -23.81
N PHE A 66 -17.92 47.00 -23.02
CA PHE A 66 -17.59 45.86 -22.16
C PHE A 66 -18.29 44.59 -22.66
N VAL A 67 -17.68 43.45 -22.36
CA VAL A 67 -18.19 42.12 -22.71
C VAL A 67 -18.56 41.38 -21.43
N SER A 68 -19.70 40.69 -21.41
CA SER A 68 -20.00 39.76 -20.31
C SER A 68 -20.72 38.49 -20.71
N PHE A 69 -20.57 37.47 -19.88
CA PHE A 69 -21.36 36.24 -19.90
C PHE A 69 -21.45 35.66 -18.49
N TYR A 70 -22.36 34.71 -18.27
CA TYR A 70 -22.51 34.03 -16.99
C TYR A 70 -21.90 32.63 -17.06
N ALA A 71 -20.89 32.36 -16.25
CA ALA A 71 -20.21 31.08 -16.19
C ALA A 71 -19.73 30.79 -14.77
N ASN A 72 -19.70 29.51 -14.39
CA ASN A 72 -19.21 29.05 -13.08
C ASN A 72 -19.85 29.76 -11.86
N GLY A 73 -21.12 30.13 -11.98
CA GLY A 73 -21.88 30.72 -10.87
C GLY A 73 -21.71 32.25 -10.70
N SER A 74 -20.94 32.93 -11.55
CA SER A 74 -20.77 34.39 -11.51
C SER A 74 -20.79 35.02 -12.90
N TYR A 75 -20.99 36.34 -12.95
CA TYR A 75 -20.77 37.09 -14.18
C TYR A 75 -19.27 37.25 -14.41
N GLN A 76 -18.85 36.96 -15.64
CA GLN A 76 -17.54 37.27 -16.16
C GLN A 76 -17.66 38.55 -16.98
N VAL A 77 -16.93 39.60 -16.61
CA VAL A 77 -17.03 40.93 -17.22
C VAL A 77 -15.64 41.36 -17.67
N PHE A 78 -15.52 41.81 -18.91
CA PHE A 78 -14.25 42.14 -19.54
C PHE A 78 -14.32 43.51 -20.20
N TYR A 79 -13.25 44.28 -20.12
CA TYR A 79 -13.05 45.43 -21.01
C TYR A 79 -12.42 44.94 -22.32
N ILE A 80 -12.65 45.67 -23.41
CA ILE A 80 -12.00 45.41 -24.70
C ILE A 80 -10.60 46.02 -24.66
N ALA A 81 -9.57 45.18 -24.68
CA ALA A 81 -8.18 45.62 -24.68
C ALA A 81 -7.71 46.00 -26.10
N THR A 82 -8.12 45.22 -27.10
CA THR A 82 -7.91 45.55 -28.51
C THR A 82 -9.10 45.16 -29.35
N LEU A 83 -9.42 46.01 -30.33
CA LEU A 83 -10.43 45.79 -31.37
C LEU A 83 -9.75 45.86 -32.73
N VAL A 84 -9.89 44.81 -33.53
CA VAL A 84 -9.43 44.78 -34.92
C VAL A 84 -10.64 44.52 -35.81
N GLU A 85 -10.94 45.44 -36.71
CA GLU A 85 -12.08 45.34 -37.62
C GLU A 85 -11.61 45.25 -39.07
N ASP A 86 -12.22 44.34 -39.82
CA ASP A 86 -12.11 44.24 -41.27
C ASP A 86 -13.50 44.37 -41.95
N ASP A 87 -13.55 44.13 -43.26
CA ASP A 87 -14.78 44.22 -44.04
C ASP A 87 -15.90 43.30 -43.52
N PHE A 88 -15.55 42.18 -42.88
CA PHE A 88 -16.46 41.08 -42.54
C PHE A 88 -16.54 40.78 -41.04
N ASN A 89 -15.56 41.17 -40.24
CA ASN A 89 -15.41 40.74 -38.86
C ASN A 89 -14.95 41.86 -37.92
N ILE A 90 -15.31 41.72 -36.65
CA ILE A 90 -14.71 42.44 -35.52
C ILE A 90 -14.06 41.41 -34.61
N GLN A 91 -12.74 41.47 -34.43
CA GLN A 91 -12.01 40.65 -33.47
C GLN A 91 -11.78 41.44 -32.19
N LEU A 92 -12.16 40.85 -31.07
CA LEU A 92 -12.01 41.41 -29.74
C LEU A 92 -11.05 40.56 -28.92
N THR A 93 -10.09 41.22 -28.28
CA THR A 93 -9.26 40.66 -27.20
C THR A 93 -9.67 41.37 -25.92
N CYS A 94 -10.14 40.61 -24.93
CA CYS A 94 -10.75 41.17 -23.73
C CYS A 94 -10.07 40.66 -22.46
N ASN A 95 -10.08 41.49 -21.40
CA ASN A 95 -9.48 41.16 -20.11
C ASN A 95 -10.42 41.60 -18.97
N ASN A 96 -10.54 40.78 -17.92
CA ASN A 96 -11.42 41.07 -16.77
C ASN A 96 -10.71 41.77 -15.60
N THR A 97 -9.40 41.96 -15.69
CA THR A 97 -8.64 42.70 -14.68
C THR A 97 -9.13 44.13 -14.67
N ASN A 98 -9.52 44.65 -13.51
CA ASN A 98 -9.85 46.06 -13.39
C ASN A 98 -8.68 46.91 -13.96
N LEU A 99 -8.97 47.91 -14.81
CA LEU A 99 -7.95 48.79 -15.39
C LEU A 99 -7.09 49.47 -14.32
N GLU A 100 -7.65 49.75 -13.14
CA GLU A 100 -6.90 50.25 -11.98
C GLU A 100 -5.84 49.25 -11.51
N TYR A 101 -6.14 47.95 -11.50
CA TYR A 101 -5.14 46.93 -11.20
C TYR A 101 -4.14 46.73 -12.33
N ALA A 102 -4.63 46.72 -13.57
CA ALA A 102 -3.82 46.38 -14.74
C ALA A 102 -2.80 47.47 -15.11
N LEU A 103 -3.19 48.75 -15.01
CA LEU A 103 -2.44 49.86 -15.59
C LEU A 103 -1.95 50.89 -14.56
N GLU A 104 -2.57 50.98 -13.37
CA GLU A 104 -2.10 51.88 -12.32
C GLU A 104 -0.97 51.24 -11.50
N TYR A 105 -0.08 52.07 -10.98
CA TYR A 105 1.09 51.66 -10.23
C TYR A 105 0.95 51.97 -8.74
N ALA A 106 1.32 51.02 -7.89
CA ALA A 106 1.52 51.23 -6.46
C ALA A 106 2.98 51.64 -6.21
N ASN A 107 3.18 52.72 -5.46
CA ASN A 107 4.50 53.18 -5.03
C ASN A 107 5.12 52.22 -4.00
N PRO A 108 6.45 52.30 -3.75
CA PRO A 108 7.08 51.57 -2.64
C PRO A 108 6.35 51.78 -1.32
N PHE A 109 6.24 50.72 -0.51
CA PHE A 109 5.44 50.73 0.71
C PHE A 109 6.09 49.86 1.79
N SER A 110 6.21 50.37 3.01
CA SER A 110 6.76 49.63 4.14
C SER A 110 6.07 50.01 5.45
N VAL A 111 6.06 49.09 6.39
CA VAL A 111 5.49 49.31 7.74
C VAL A 111 6.45 48.84 8.81
N GLY A 112 6.48 49.56 9.93
CA GLY A 112 7.35 49.22 11.08
C GLY A 112 6.75 48.19 12.04
N SER A 113 5.54 47.67 11.78
CA SER A 113 4.87 46.70 12.66
C SER A 113 3.97 45.75 11.87
N ALA A 114 3.56 44.66 12.51
CA ALA A 114 2.80 43.60 11.88
C ALA A 114 1.33 44.00 11.64
N MET A 115 0.89 43.95 10.38
CA MET A 115 -0.46 44.36 9.94
C MET A 115 -1.21 43.19 9.31
N THR A 116 -2.55 43.24 9.30
CA THR A 116 -3.42 42.25 8.64
C THR A 116 -3.49 42.49 7.14
N ILE A 117 -3.91 41.47 6.38
CA ILE A 117 -4.06 41.60 4.92
C ILE A 117 -5.08 42.67 4.52
N GLU A 118 -6.20 42.76 5.23
CA GLU A 118 -7.20 43.82 5.02
C GLU A 118 -6.61 45.21 5.24
N TRP A 119 -5.76 45.37 6.26
CA TRP A 119 -5.09 46.65 6.50
C TRP A 119 -4.20 47.03 5.32
N TYR A 120 -3.38 46.11 4.80
CA TYR A 120 -2.54 46.35 3.62
C TYR A 120 -3.36 46.69 2.37
N LEU A 121 -4.45 45.95 2.12
CA LEU A 121 -5.32 46.18 0.98
C LEU A 121 -5.91 47.61 0.99
N ASN A 122 -6.31 48.11 2.16
CA ASN A 122 -6.80 49.47 2.31
C ASN A 122 -5.70 50.53 2.18
N HIS A 123 -4.52 50.32 2.79
CA HIS A 123 -3.46 51.34 2.86
C HIS A 123 -2.54 51.39 1.63
N MET A 124 -2.60 50.37 0.78
CA MET A 124 -1.97 50.38 -0.55
C MET A 124 -2.98 50.71 -1.66
N ASP A 125 -4.18 51.18 -1.30
CA ASP A 125 -5.19 51.63 -2.26
C ASP A 125 -5.61 50.54 -3.26
N LEU A 126 -5.65 49.29 -2.79
CA LEU A 126 -5.99 48.10 -3.57
C LEU A 126 -7.47 47.72 -3.45
N LEU A 127 -8.31 48.48 -2.73
CA LEU A 127 -9.75 48.24 -2.63
C LEU A 127 -10.57 49.41 -3.18
N SER A 128 -10.69 50.48 -2.39
CA SER A 128 -11.58 51.63 -2.63
C SER A 128 -11.37 52.28 -4.00
N PHE A 129 -10.11 52.48 -4.41
CA PHE A 129 -9.79 53.07 -5.72
C PHE A 129 -10.05 52.12 -6.89
N ALA A 130 -10.08 50.80 -6.64
CA ALA A 130 -10.46 49.80 -7.63
C ALA A 130 -11.97 49.46 -7.60
N ALA A 131 -12.78 50.19 -6.80
CA ALA A 131 -14.18 49.87 -6.54
C ALA A 131 -14.41 48.41 -6.09
N VAL A 132 -13.42 47.81 -5.43
CA VAL A 132 -13.46 46.43 -4.94
C VAL A 132 -13.75 46.41 -3.45
N GLU A 133 -14.66 45.53 -3.03
CA GLU A 133 -15.00 45.26 -1.65
C GLU A 133 -14.31 43.98 -1.16
N LEU A 134 -13.81 43.96 0.07
CA LEU A 134 -13.38 42.72 0.72
C LEU A 134 -14.60 41.85 1.02
N GLY A 135 -14.58 40.61 0.54
CA GLY A 135 -15.60 39.61 0.80
C GLY A 135 -15.20 38.64 1.90
N TYR A 136 -15.31 37.36 1.58
CA TYR A 136 -14.88 36.30 2.48
C TYR A 136 -13.37 36.35 2.69
N ASN A 137 -12.91 36.19 3.94
CA ASN A 137 -11.49 36.18 4.27
C ASN A 137 -11.22 35.06 5.29
N GLU A 138 -10.49 34.02 4.88
CA GLU A 138 -10.12 32.89 5.73
C GLU A 138 -8.98 33.20 6.71
N ILE A 139 -8.25 34.29 6.49
CA ILE A 139 -7.06 34.65 7.27
C ILE A 139 -7.14 36.07 7.88
N PRO A 140 -8.26 36.45 8.53
CA PRO A 140 -8.46 37.83 8.98
C PRO A 140 -7.46 38.27 10.04
N ASP A 141 -7.04 37.35 10.90
CA ASP A 141 -6.15 37.63 12.04
C ASP A 141 -4.66 37.44 11.71
N ARG A 142 -4.32 36.89 10.53
CA ARG A 142 -2.93 36.66 10.14
C ARG A 142 -2.25 38.02 9.95
N LYS A 143 -1.07 38.20 10.55
CA LYS A 143 -0.29 39.44 10.45
C LYS A 143 1.09 39.20 9.86
N ARG A 144 1.60 40.20 9.13
CA ARG A 144 2.94 40.24 8.55
C ARG A 144 3.52 41.65 8.65
N THR A 145 4.83 41.76 8.74
CA THR A 145 5.57 43.02 8.57
C THR A 145 6.27 42.94 7.23
N LEU A 146 5.78 43.68 6.24
CA LEU A 146 6.21 43.61 4.85
C LEU A 146 6.79 44.94 4.36
N THR A 147 7.70 44.81 3.40
CA THR A 147 8.30 45.90 2.64
C THR A 147 8.18 45.57 1.16
N PHE A 148 7.81 46.57 0.36
CA PHE A 148 7.77 46.56 -1.09
C PHE A 148 8.67 47.70 -1.60
N ASP A 149 9.86 47.36 -2.09
CA ASP A 149 10.93 48.33 -2.34
C ASP A 149 10.80 49.10 -3.67
N SER A 150 10.02 48.59 -4.61
CA SER A 150 9.86 49.18 -5.95
C SER A 150 8.40 49.54 -6.27
N GLN A 151 8.26 50.49 -7.20
CA GLN A 151 6.99 50.74 -7.85
C GLN A 151 6.65 49.58 -8.79
N GLU A 152 5.39 49.14 -8.79
CA GLU A 152 4.89 48.04 -9.62
C GLU A 152 3.39 48.25 -9.90
N THR A 153 2.81 47.54 -10.88
CA THR A 153 1.37 47.64 -11.11
C THR A 153 0.59 47.17 -9.87
N LYS A 154 -0.60 47.72 -9.65
CA LYS A 154 -1.44 47.33 -8.52
C LYS A 154 -1.80 45.84 -8.56
N ALA A 155 -1.94 45.24 -9.74
CA ALA A 155 -2.09 43.79 -9.91
C ALA A 155 -0.88 43.00 -9.36
N THR A 156 0.34 43.39 -9.74
CA THR A 156 1.56 42.74 -9.23
C THR A 156 1.72 42.97 -7.73
N ARG A 157 1.42 44.18 -7.23
CA ARG A 157 1.41 44.45 -5.78
C ARG A 157 0.43 43.55 -5.04
N LEU A 158 -0.78 43.37 -5.57
CA LEU A 158 -1.80 42.48 -5.00
C LEU A 158 -1.33 41.02 -4.99
N GLN A 159 -0.78 40.53 -6.10
CA GLN A 159 -0.23 39.17 -6.19
C GLN A 159 0.90 38.94 -5.17
N SER A 160 1.84 39.90 -5.10
CA SER A 160 2.93 39.88 -4.13
C SER A 160 2.40 39.87 -2.69
N LEU A 161 1.43 40.72 -2.35
CA LEU A 161 0.79 40.73 -1.04
C LEU A 161 0.16 39.37 -0.70
N MET A 162 -0.65 38.82 -1.61
CA MET A 162 -1.32 37.52 -1.42
C MET A 162 -0.29 36.40 -1.21
N SER A 163 0.79 36.41 -1.98
CA SER A 163 1.88 35.45 -1.83
C SER A 163 2.58 35.54 -0.46
N GLN A 164 2.90 36.75 0.02
CA GLN A 164 3.52 36.99 1.33
C GLN A 164 2.63 36.59 2.51
N PHE A 165 1.32 36.67 2.32
CA PHE A 165 0.32 36.19 3.29
C PHE A 165 -0.01 34.71 3.16
N GLU A 166 0.59 34.00 2.20
CA GLU A 166 0.28 32.60 1.88
C GLU A 166 -1.23 32.43 1.63
N ALA A 167 -1.76 33.31 0.78
CA ALA A 167 -3.17 33.41 0.44
C ALA A 167 -3.42 33.23 -1.06
N GLU A 168 -4.61 32.75 -1.38
CA GLU A 168 -5.21 32.75 -2.70
C GLU A 168 -6.41 33.68 -2.70
N TYR A 169 -6.82 34.11 -3.88
CA TYR A 169 -7.92 35.05 -3.99
C TYR A 169 -8.67 34.85 -5.30
N GLU A 170 -9.93 35.26 -5.31
CA GLU A 170 -10.76 35.32 -6.50
C GLU A 170 -11.52 36.65 -6.51
N PHE A 171 -11.84 37.15 -7.70
CA PHE A 171 -12.80 38.23 -7.86
C PHE A 171 -14.17 37.67 -8.26
N LYS A 172 -15.22 38.20 -7.62
CA LYS A 172 -16.62 37.94 -8.01
C LYS A 172 -17.27 39.25 -8.41
N VAL A 173 -17.82 39.26 -9.63
CA VAL A 173 -18.56 40.41 -10.15
C VAL A 173 -20.05 40.15 -10.00
N ASP A 174 -20.71 41.07 -9.30
CA ASP A 174 -22.16 41.15 -9.29
C ASP A 174 -22.60 42.25 -10.25
N LEU A 175 -23.60 41.96 -11.09
CA LEU A 175 -24.27 42.93 -11.94
C LEU A 175 -25.72 43.11 -11.50
N ASN A 176 -26.28 44.28 -11.76
CA ASN A 176 -27.73 44.51 -11.68
C ASN A 176 -28.44 43.76 -12.81
N ARG A 177 -29.77 43.63 -12.70
CA ARG A 177 -30.59 42.90 -13.70
C ARG A 177 -30.46 43.48 -15.12
N ASP A 178 -30.29 44.79 -15.22
CA ASP A 178 -30.08 45.53 -16.47
C ASP A 178 -28.64 45.43 -17.03
N GLY A 179 -27.75 44.73 -16.31
CA GLY A 179 -26.34 44.55 -16.67
C GLY A 179 -25.41 45.63 -16.12
N THR A 180 -25.94 46.69 -15.50
CA THR A 180 -25.11 47.75 -14.92
C THR A 180 -24.29 47.22 -13.75
N TYR A 181 -23.15 47.88 -13.51
CA TYR A 181 -22.25 47.55 -12.41
C TYR A 181 -22.98 47.56 -11.07
N LYS A 182 -22.75 46.53 -10.24
CA LYS A 182 -23.21 46.51 -8.85
C LYS A 182 -22.04 46.55 -7.88
N ARG A 183 -21.13 45.59 -7.96
CA ARG A 183 -19.89 45.53 -7.16
C ARG A 183 -18.92 44.46 -7.66
N ILE A 184 -17.65 44.60 -7.30
CA ILE A 184 -16.63 43.55 -7.38
C ILE A 184 -16.23 43.20 -5.95
N VAL A 185 -16.19 41.90 -5.66
CA VAL A 185 -15.80 41.38 -4.36
C VAL A 185 -14.52 40.57 -4.51
N ILE A 186 -13.51 40.84 -3.68
CA ILE A 186 -12.33 40.00 -3.54
C ILE A 186 -12.53 39.05 -2.36
N ASN A 187 -12.54 37.74 -2.61
CA ASN A 187 -12.49 36.74 -1.55
C ASN A 187 -11.06 36.26 -1.38
N ILE A 188 -10.66 36.01 -0.14
CA ILE A 188 -9.31 35.61 0.26
C ILE A 188 -9.40 34.26 0.98
N TYR A 189 -8.62 33.31 0.47
CA TYR A 189 -8.52 31.95 0.96
C TYR A 189 -7.09 31.69 1.44
N GLN A 190 -6.92 30.82 2.41
CA GLN A 190 -5.60 30.32 2.77
C GLN A 190 -5.06 29.45 1.62
N LYS A 191 -3.76 29.58 1.27
CA LYS A 191 -3.12 28.67 0.31
C LYS A 191 -3.22 27.21 0.77
N PRO A 192 -3.25 26.25 -0.17
CA PRO A 192 -3.26 24.84 0.17
C PRO A 192 -2.08 24.44 1.06
N ASP A 193 -2.36 23.66 2.10
CA ASP A 193 -1.39 22.98 2.95
C ASP A 193 -1.83 21.53 3.21
N GLU A 194 -1.25 20.85 4.21
CA GLU A 194 -1.61 19.45 4.51
C GLU A 194 -3.06 19.26 4.96
N THR A 195 -3.70 20.32 5.47
CA THR A 195 -5.04 20.29 6.08
C THR A 195 -6.05 21.21 5.39
N HIS A 196 -5.58 22.17 4.61
CA HIS A 196 -6.39 23.17 3.91
C HIS A 196 -6.21 23.07 2.40
N HIS A 197 -7.29 23.21 1.63
CA HIS A 197 -7.24 23.03 0.17
C HIS A 197 -7.10 24.33 -0.63
N GLY A 198 -7.40 25.49 -0.03
CA GLY A 198 -7.54 26.75 -0.75
C GLY A 198 -8.74 26.75 -1.69
N ILE A 199 -8.64 27.47 -2.81
CA ILE A 199 -9.70 27.54 -3.83
C ILE A 199 -9.87 26.18 -4.53
N GLY A 200 -11.11 25.77 -4.79
CA GLY A 200 -11.44 24.49 -5.44
C GLY A 200 -11.60 23.35 -4.44
N LYS A 201 -11.63 22.11 -4.94
CA LYS A 201 -11.84 20.90 -4.13
C LYS A 201 -10.97 19.73 -4.58
N ASN A 202 -10.73 18.79 -3.67
CA ASN A 202 -10.10 17.52 -4.02
C ASN A 202 -11.08 16.66 -4.83
N ARG A 203 -10.75 16.42 -6.10
CA ARG A 203 -11.50 15.61 -7.06
C ARG A 203 -10.87 14.23 -7.21
N SER A 204 -10.86 13.48 -6.12
CA SER A 204 -10.38 12.09 -6.14
C SER A 204 -11.21 11.16 -7.05
N ASP A 205 -12.41 11.58 -7.42
CA ASP A 205 -13.29 10.97 -8.42
C ASP A 205 -12.83 11.21 -9.87
N VAL A 206 -12.03 12.25 -10.09
CA VAL A 206 -11.54 12.64 -11.42
C VAL A 206 -10.13 12.10 -11.62
N VAL A 207 -10.03 11.07 -12.47
CA VAL A 207 -8.76 10.41 -12.80
C VAL A 207 -8.50 10.45 -14.29
N LEU A 208 -7.38 11.08 -14.67
CA LEU A 208 -6.88 11.09 -16.05
C LEU A 208 -6.01 9.87 -16.30
N TYR A 209 -6.39 9.07 -17.29
CA TYR A 209 -5.55 7.97 -17.80
C TYR A 209 -5.08 8.28 -19.21
N TYR A 210 -3.93 7.73 -19.59
CA TYR A 210 -3.55 7.61 -21.00
C TYR A 210 -4.69 6.91 -21.77
N ASP A 211 -5.04 7.42 -22.95
CA ASP A 211 -6.21 7.06 -23.78
C ASP A 211 -7.61 7.43 -23.23
N ASN A 212 -7.73 7.88 -21.98
CA ASN A 212 -9.00 8.35 -21.40
C ASN A 212 -8.85 9.75 -20.80
N GLY A 213 -8.66 10.73 -21.69
CA GLY A 213 -8.62 12.15 -21.35
C GLY A 213 -7.23 12.79 -21.25
N LEU A 214 -6.18 11.99 -21.19
CA LEU A 214 -4.79 12.46 -21.23
C LEU A 214 -4.23 12.31 -22.67
N LYS A 215 -3.59 13.37 -23.19
CA LYS A 215 -2.76 13.30 -24.42
C LYS A 215 -1.35 12.79 -24.11
N GLY A 216 -0.81 13.21 -22.97
CA GLY A 216 0.49 12.75 -22.47
C GLY A 216 0.95 13.56 -21.27
N VAL A 217 1.98 13.05 -20.60
CA VAL A 217 2.70 13.73 -19.53
C VAL A 217 4.15 13.90 -19.94
N GLN A 218 4.70 15.10 -19.73
CA GLN A 218 6.13 15.35 -19.79
C GLN A 218 6.68 15.44 -18.38
N VAL A 219 7.81 14.77 -18.15
CA VAL A 219 8.57 14.82 -16.90
C VAL A 219 9.93 15.41 -17.20
N THR A 220 10.27 16.52 -16.55
CA THR A 220 11.57 17.15 -16.67
C THR A 220 12.34 16.96 -15.37
N SER A 221 13.60 16.55 -15.46
CA SER A 221 14.54 16.42 -14.35
C SER A 221 15.68 17.42 -14.55
N ASP A 222 15.67 18.52 -13.80
CA ASP A 222 16.68 19.57 -13.93
C ASP A 222 17.69 19.55 -12.76
N LYS A 223 18.98 19.48 -13.08
CA LYS A 223 20.09 19.48 -12.10
C LYS A 223 20.87 20.78 -12.05
N THR A 224 20.52 21.77 -12.86
CA THR A 224 21.31 23.01 -13.05
C THR A 224 21.47 23.82 -11.76
N GLN A 225 20.50 23.73 -10.85
CA GLN A 225 20.51 24.43 -9.56
C GLN A 225 20.80 23.53 -8.36
N MET A 226 21.12 22.25 -8.59
CA MET A 226 21.26 21.24 -7.54
C MET A 226 22.50 21.49 -6.67
N PHE A 227 22.37 21.35 -5.35
CA PHE A 227 23.49 21.31 -4.41
C PHE A 227 23.15 20.38 -3.25
N ASN A 228 24.10 19.57 -2.78
CA ASN A 228 23.89 18.54 -1.76
C ASN A 228 24.69 18.79 -0.47
N ALA A 229 25.37 19.93 -0.38
CA ALA A 229 25.94 20.48 0.84
C ALA A 229 25.72 21.99 0.89
N GLY A 230 25.48 22.57 2.07
CA GLY A 230 25.33 24.02 2.17
C GLY A 230 25.66 24.61 3.53
N VAL A 231 26.20 25.83 3.50
CA VAL A 231 26.46 26.65 4.69
C VAL A 231 25.46 27.80 4.70
N PHE A 232 24.77 27.96 5.84
CA PHE A 232 23.71 28.95 6.02
C PHE A 232 24.10 29.88 7.16
N THR A 233 24.26 31.16 6.85
CA THR A 233 24.66 32.19 7.80
C THR A 233 23.51 33.19 7.98
N GLY A 234 23.04 33.35 9.20
CA GLY A 234 22.09 34.38 9.62
C GLY A 234 22.78 35.69 9.98
N LYS A 235 22.01 36.61 10.54
CA LYS A 235 22.49 37.92 10.99
C LYS A 235 23.59 37.74 12.04
N ASP A 236 24.55 38.67 12.06
CA ASP A 236 25.66 38.71 13.03
C ASP A 236 26.49 37.41 13.11
N GLY A 237 26.54 36.63 12.02
CA GLY A 237 27.32 35.39 11.93
C GLY A 237 26.66 34.16 12.55
N LEU A 238 25.37 34.24 12.90
CA LEU A 238 24.57 33.10 13.35
C LEU A 238 24.69 31.93 12.36
N ASN A 239 24.98 30.72 12.84
CA ASN A 239 25.20 29.56 11.95
C ASN A 239 24.89 28.23 12.64
N LEU A 240 24.90 27.15 11.86
CA LEU A 240 24.54 25.80 12.30
C LEU A 240 25.67 25.03 13.01
N GLY A 241 26.82 25.64 13.29
CA GLY A 241 28.00 24.94 13.82
C GLY A 241 27.79 24.23 15.16
N ASN A 242 26.83 24.68 15.96
CA ASN A 242 26.44 24.03 17.22
C ASN A 242 25.11 23.29 17.15
N VAL A 243 24.51 23.17 15.96
CA VAL A 243 23.20 22.53 15.73
C VAL A 243 23.44 21.13 15.16
N GLU A 244 22.92 20.12 15.85
CA GLU A 244 22.93 18.75 15.36
C GLU A 244 21.62 18.43 14.62
N ILE A 245 21.76 17.84 13.44
CA ILE A 245 20.65 17.39 12.62
C ILE A 245 20.96 15.95 12.17
N SER A 246 19.97 15.08 12.28
CA SER A 246 19.97 13.74 11.74
C SER A 246 18.53 13.41 11.33
N GLU A 247 18.17 13.78 10.10
CA GLU A 247 16.88 13.38 9.53
C GLU A 247 17.07 12.11 8.72
N LYS A 248 16.28 11.07 9.06
CA LYS A 248 16.31 9.78 8.39
C LYS A 248 15.15 9.65 7.41
N ASN A 249 15.39 8.97 6.30
CA ASN A 249 14.31 8.57 5.39
C ASN A 249 13.54 7.36 5.93
N ALA A 250 12.54 6.89 5.16
CA ALA A 250 11.67 5.78 5.55
C ALA A 250 12.42 4.46 5.81
N ASP A 251 13.60 4.27 5.23
CA ASP A 251 14.46 3.09 5.44
C ASP A 251 15.36 3.23 6.68
N GLY A 252 15.22 4.31 7.45
CA GLY A 252 16.04 4.60 8.63
C GLY A 252 17.46 5.07 8.30
N ILE A 253 17.73 5.39 7.03
CA ILE A 253 19.03 5.88 6.55
C ILE A 253 19.06 7.39 6.69
N GLU A 254 20.18 7.95 7.15
CA GLU A 254 20.35 9.39 7.31
C GLU A 254 20.35 10.11 5.95
N GLU A 255 19.33 10.93 5.74
CA GLU A 255 19.05 11.66 4.50
C GLU A 255 19.66 13.07 4.54
N TYR A 256 19.57 13.73 5.71
CA TYR A 256 20.16 15.05 5.96
C TYR A 256 20.85 15.09 7.30
N TYR A 257 22.04 15.69 7.38
CA TYR A 257 22.73 15.84 8.64
C TYR A 257 23.59 17.09 8.78
N SER A 258 23.76 17.52 10.02
CA SER A 258 24.83 18.39 10.49
C SER A 258 25.38 17.80 11.80
N ARG A 259 26.65 18.05 12.08
CA ARG A 259 27.32 17.55 13.30
C ARG A 259 27.90 18.71 14.07
N LYS A 260 27.96 18.60 15.40
CA LYS A 260 28.56 19.60 16.26
C LYS A 260 30.00 19.92 15.83
N GLY A 261 30.32 21.21 15.73
CA GLY A 261 31.60 21.71 15.23
C GLY A 261 31.66 21.88 13.71
N ASN A 262 30.60 21.54 12.96
CA ASN A 262 30.53 21.72 11.52
C ASN A 262 29.33 22.60 11.14
N VAL A 263 29.61 23.71 10.45
CA VAL A 263 28.59 24.68 10.00
C VAL A 263 27.81 24.22 8.78
N CYS A 264 28.28 23.17 8.10
CA CYS A 264 27.71 22.68 6.86
C CYS A 264 26.61 21.64 7.13
N LEU A 265 25.52 21.77 6.38
CA LEU A 265 24.42 20.81 6.30
C LEU A 265 24.60 19.94 5.05
N TYR A 266 24.45 18.64 5.19
CA TYR A 266 24.78 17.65 4.17
C TYR A 266 23.58 16.78 3.80
N ALA A 267 23.50 16.39 2.52
CA ALA A 267 22.58 15.39 1.97
C ALA A 267 23.38 14.21 1.37
N PRO A 268 23.86 13.25 2.17
CA PRO A 268 24.80 12.20 1.73
C PRO A 268 24.23 11.27 0.65
N LEU A 269 22.94 10.97 0.69
CA LEU A 269 22.31 10.11 -0.31
C LEU A 269 22.19 10.80 -1.68
N ALA A 270 21.92 12.11 -1.67
CA ALA A 270 21.98 12.92 -2.88
C ALA A 270 23.40 12.96 -3.47
N MET A 271 24.43 13.17 -2.63
CA MET A 271 25.82 13.14 -3.06
C MET A 271 26.20 11.78 -3.67
N ALA A 272 25.80 10.67 -3.06
CA ALA A 272 26.08 9.33 -3.59
C ALA A 272 25.43 9.09 -4.96
N ARG A 273 24.21 9.62 -5.19
CA ARG A 273 23.51 9.50 -6.48
C ARG A 273 24.02 10.49 -7.53
N TYR A 274 24.48 11.65 -7.10
CA TYR A 274 24.89 12.76 -7.96
C TYR A 274 26.24 13.33 -7.48
N PRO A 275 27.34 12.60 -7.67
CA PRO A 275 28.65 13.05 -7.23
C PRO A 275 29.10 14.29 -8.04
N ALA A 276 29.73 15.25 -7.36
CA ALA A 276 30.25 16.47 -7.98
C ALA A 276 31.36 16.19 -9.00
N THR A 277 32.09 15.09 -8.83
CA THR A 277 33.22 14.73 -9.70
C THR A 277 32.92 13.48 -10.51
N MET A 278 33.48 13.41 -11.71
CA MET A 278 33.45 12.20 -12.54
C MET A 278 34.39 11.10 -12.02
N ARG A 279 35.17 11.37 -10.95
CA ARG A 279 36.13 10.45 -10.35
C ARG A 279 35.89 10.37 -8.82
N ALA A 280 34.96 9.50 -8.43
CA ALA A 280 34.48 9.41 -7.05
C ALA A 280 35.54 9.05 -5.99
N SER A 281 36.61 8.34 -6.35
CA SER A 281 37.61 7.85 -5.38
C SER A 281 38.61 8.93 -4.96
N GLY A 282 38.62 9.27 -3.67
CA GLY A 282 39.61 10.15 -3.05
C GLY A 282 39.46 11.63 -3.41
N GLN A 283 38.27 12.06 -3.84
CA GLN A 283 37.94 13.45 -4.19
C GLN A 283 36.73 13.93 -3.37
N ASP A 284 36.55 15.25 -3.33
CA ASP A 284 35.34 15.86 -2.79
C ASP A 284 34.18 15.66 -3.77
N ASN A 285 33.16 14.92 -3.37
CA ASN A 285 31.97 14.66 -4.19
C ASN A 285 30.79 15.56 -3.84
N TRP A 286 30.96 16.52 -2.91
CA TRP A 286 29.91 17.44 -2.51
C TRP A 286 29.78 18.61 -3.47
N ILE A 287 28.53 18.94 -3.80
CA ILE A 287 28.16 20.16 -4.51
C ILE A 287 27.74 21.17 -3.45
N ARG A 288 28.65 22.08 -3.10
CA ARG A 288 28.46 23.05 -2.02
C ARG A 288 27.90 24.38 -2.52
N LYS A 289 26.94 24.94 -1.78
CA LYS A 289 26.45 26.31 -1.96
C LYS A 289 26.28 27.02 -0.62
N ASP A 290 26.73 28.27 -0.54
CA ASP A 290 26.67 29.07 0.68
C ASP A 290 25.58 30.16 0.57
N PHE A 291 24.90 30.44 1.68
CA PHE A 291 23.78 31.38 1.77
C PHE A 291 23.98 32.36 2.93
N THR A 292 23.68 33.63 2.68
CA THR A 292 23.57 34.68 3.70
C THR A 292 22.10 35.10 3.83
N THR A 293 21.62 35.23 5.07
CA THR A 293 20.21 35.50 5.40
C THR A 293 20.11 36.51 6.54
N GLU A 294 18.94 37.13 6.68
CA GLU A 294 18.65 38.07 7.77
C GLU A 294 18.04 37.38 9.02
N TYR A 295 17.99 36.04 9.07
CA TYR A 295 17.46 35.34 10.23
C TYR A 295 18.31 35.62 11.47
N GLU A 296 17.66 36.07 12.54
CA GLU A 296 18.29 36.38 13.82
C GLU A 296 18.21 35.22 14.83
N ASN A 297 17.36 34.21 14.53
CA ASN A 297 17.09 33.07 15.40
C ASN A 297 17.54 31.75 14.76
N ILE A 298 18.21 30.92 15.56
CA ILE A 298 18.81 29.66 15.09
C ILE A 298 17.77 28.66 14.59
N ASN A 299 16.57 28.64 15.19
CA ASN A 299 15.52 27.71 14.77
C ASN A 299 14.96 28.06 13.39
N ASP A 300 14.80 29.35 13.10
CA ASP A 300 14.30 29.81 11.79
C ASP A 300 15.36 29.61 10.71
N LEU A 301 16.63 29.91 11.02
CA LEU A 301 17.77 29.61 10.14
C LEU A 301 17.86 28.10 9.85
N LYS A 302 17.69 27.26 10.88
CA LYS A 302 17.66 25.79 10.75
C LYS A 302 16.52 25.33 9.84
N ALA A 303 15.31 25.83 10.05
CA ALA A 303 14.13 25.47 9.25
C ALA A 303 14.33 25.87 7.79
N TYR A 304 14.83 27.09 7.54
CA TYR A 304 15.17 27.58 6.21
C TYR A 304 16.26 26.73 5.54
N ALA A 305 17.35 26.42 6.25
CA ALA A 305 18.44 25.60 5.74
C ALA A 305 17.96 24.21 5.31
N LEU A 306 17.16 23.54 6.15
CA LEU A 306 16.60 22.23 5.84
C LEU A 306 15.62 22.28 4.67
N LYS A 307 14.70 23.25 4.64
CA LYS A 307 13.77 23.44 3.51
C LYS A 307 14.52 23.63 2.20
N THR A 308 15.53 24.50 2.22
CA THR A 308 16.33 24.85 1.05
C THR A 308 17.15 23.65 0.57
N LEU A 309 17.86 22.96 1.46
CA LEU A 309 18.62 21.76 1.07
C LEU A 309 17.69 20.65 0.57
N LYS A 310 16.54 20.41 1.22
CA LYS A 310 15.55 19.42 0.74
C LYS A 310 15.07 19.71 -0.67
N GLN A 311 14.86 20.99 -0.99
CA GLN A 311 14.38 21.42 -2.30
C GLN A 311 15.43 21.20 -3.41
N TYR A 312 16.71 21.40 -3.13
CA TYR A 312 17.76 21.43 -4.17
C TYR A 312 18.81 20.30 -4.06
N ALA A 313 18.74 19.43 -3.05
CA ALA A 313 19.62 18.26 -2.93
C ALA A 313 19.46 17.28 -4.10
N TYR A 314 18.27 17.25 -4.70
CA TYR A 314 17.89 16.37 -5.78
C TYR A 314 17.55 17.18 -7.05
N PRO A 315 17.52 16.55 -8.23
CA PRO A 315 17.04 17.20 -9.43
C PRO A 315 15.62 17.76 -9.21
N LEU A 316 15.37 18.97 -9.67
CA LEU A 316 14.05 19.58 -9.66
C LEU A 316 13.19 18.85 -10.68
N MET A 317 12.23 18.08 -10.19
CA MET A 317 11.28 17.35 -11.01
C MET A 317 10.09 18.25 -11.31
N THR A 318 9.86 18.56 -12.59
CA THR A 318 8.64 19.25 -13.04
C THR A 318 7.83 18.34 -13.94
N TYR A 319 6.50 18.51 -13.89
CA TYR A 319 5.55 17.71 -14.63
C TYR A 319 4.65 18.66 -15.42
N THR A 320 4.31 18.29 -16.64
CA THR A 320 3.26 18.96 -17.40
C THR A 320 2.38 17.90 -18.06
N ALA A 321 1.07 18.00 -17.86
CA ALA A 321 0.09 17.11 -18.48
C ALA A 321 -0.67 17.87 -19.56
N SER A 322 -0.84 17.23 -20.71
CA SER A 322 -1.69 17.71 -21.79
C SER A 322 -2.98 16.90 -21.80
N VAL A 323 -4.13 17.56 -21.85
CA VAL A 323 -5.45 16.90 -21.82
C VAL A 323 -6.13 16.88 -23.18
N GLN A 324 -6.98 15.88 -23.39
CA GLN A 324 -7.90 15.81 -24.52
C GLN A 324 -9.13 16.66 -24.23
N SER A 325 -9.65 17.38 -25.22
CA SER A 325 -10.81 18.24 -25.05
C SER A 325 -12.08 17.48 -24.65
N LYS A 326 -12.22 16.22 -25.09
CA LYS A 326 -13.31 15.34 -24.67
C LYS A 326 -13.40 15.21 -23.15
N PHE A 327 -12.26 15.13 -22.46
CA PHE A 327 -12.23 15.03 -20.99
C PHE A 327 -12.86 16.25 -20.33
N VAL A 328 -12.60 17.45 -20.84
CA VAL A 328 -13.20 18.67 -20.29
C VAL A 328 -14.72 18.65 -20.47
N GLY A 329 -15.22 18.06 -21.56
CA GLY A 329 -16.65 17.86 -21.78
C GLY A 329 -17.30 16.84 -20.85
N ASP A 330 -16.58 15.78 -20.45
CA ASP A 330 -17.09 14.73 -19.57
C ASP A 330 -17.22 15.21 -18.10
N TYR A 331 -16.51 16.27 -17.70
CA TYR A 331 -16.49 16.83 -16.35
C TYR A 331 -16.91 18.30 -16.32
N SER A 332 -18.19 18.56 -16.57
CA SER A 332 -18.75 19.93 -16.58
C SER A 332 -18.68 20.65 -15.22
N ASP A 333 -18.44 19.93 -14.12
CA ASP A 333 -18.35 20.47 -12.76
C ASP A 333 -16.91 20.69 -12.28
N LEU A 334 -15.91 20.43 -13.14
CA LEU A 334 -14.50 20.69 -12.82
C LEU A 334 -14.24 22.20 -12.84
N ALA A 335 -13.61 22.69 -11.77
CA ALA A 335 -13.37 24.12 -11.57
C ALA A 335 -11.87 24.44 -11.43
N LEU A 336 -11.53 25.73 -11.59
CA LEU A 336 -10.22 26.24 -11.20
C LEU A 336 -9.92 25.90 -9.73
N GLY A 337 -8.67 25.51 -9.47
CA GLY A 337 -8.22 25.10 -8.15
C GLY A 337 -8.59 23.67 -7.76
N ASP A 338 -9.39 22.94 -8.55
CA ASP A 338 -9.65 21.52 -8.27
C ASP A 338 -8.36 20.69 -8.42
N THR A 339 -8.15 19.75 -7.50
CA THR A 339 -7.03 18.78 -7.58
C THR A 339 -7.51 17.46 -8.12
N VAL A 340 -6.90 17.00 -9.21
CA VAL A 340 -7.22 15.74 -9.92
C VAL A 340 -6.08 14.74 -9.78
N ARG A 341 -6.36 13.47 -10.13
CA ARG A 341 -5.33 12.43 -10.22
C ARG A 341 -4.97 12.15 -11.68
N ILE A 342 -3.68 11.97 -11.94
CA ILE A 342 -3.15 11.60 -13.26
C ILE A 342 -2.42 10.28 -13.10
N ILE A 343 -2.79 9.28 -13.90
CA ILE A 343 -2.17 7.97 -13.91
C ILE A 343 -1.70 7.65 -15.32
N ASP A 344 -0.39 7.55 -15.49
CA ASP A 344 0.22 7.19 -16.77
C ASP A 344 1.07 5.92 -16.60
N LYS A 345 0.63 4.84 -17.27
CA LYS A 345 1.29 3.53 -17.23
C LYS A 345 2.43 3.40 -18.23
N ASN A 346 2.62 4.37 -19.12
CA ASN A 346 3.69 4.34 -20.12
C ASN A 346 5.07 4.69 -19.54
N PHE A 347 5.13 5.17 -18.30
CA PHE A 347 6.37 5.38 -17.57
C PHE A 347 6.86 4.08 -16.92
N ALA A 348 8.18 3.84 -16.93
CA ALA A 348 8.76 2.70 -16.24
C ALA A 348 8.46 2.75 -14.72
N GLY A 349 7.79 1.72 -14.21
CA GLY A 349 7.30 1.67 -12.82
C GLY A 349 5.96 2.40 -12.60
N GLY A 350 5.35 2.93 -13.67
CA GLY A 350 4.14 3.74 -13.62
C GLY A 350 4.38 5.15 -13.07
N LEU A 351 3.53 6.08 -13.47
CA LEU A 351 3.48 7.42 -12.93
C LEU A 351 2.09 7.68 -12.36
N ALA A 352 2.03 8.09 -11.09
CA ALA A 352 0.83 8.61 -10.47
C ALA A 352 1.13 10.00 -9.91
N LEU A 353 0.32 10.97 -10.28
CA LEU A 353 0.42 12.36 -9.83
C LEU A 353 -0.91 12.83 -9.27
N GLU A 354 -0.86 13.75 -8.31
CA GLU A 354 -1.92 14.72 -8.07
C GLU A 354 -1.49 16.04 -8.69
N ALA A 355 -2.43 16.75 -9.30
CA ALA A 355 -2.18 18.04 -9.91
C ALA A 355 -3.41 18.94 -9.79
N ARG A 356 -3.20 20.24 -9.71
CA ARG A 356 -4.25 21.22 -9.46
C ARG A 356 -4.51 22.09 -10.68
N VAL A 357 -5.77 22.23 -11.08
CA VAL A 357 -6.17 23.02 -12.25
C VAL A 357 -5.81 24.49 -12.03
N SER A 358 -4.82 25.00 -12.75
CA SER A 358 -4.35 26.39 -12.67
C SER A 358 -4.95 27.30 -13.73
N GLU A 359 -5.33 26.73 -14.87
CA GLU A 359 -5.95 27.43 -15.98
C GLU A 359 -6.96 26.50 -16.66
N MET A 360 -8.06 27.09 -17.13
CA MET A 360 -8.97 26.43 -18.06
C MET A 360 -8.88 27.15 -19.40
N ILE A 361 -9.00 26.42 -20.50
CA ILE A 361 -9.06 26.99 -21.84
C ILE A 361 -10.39 26.53 -22.41
N ILE A 362 -11.34 27.44 -22.60
CA ILE A 362 -12.72 27.10 -22.97
C ILE A 362 -13.11 27.85 -24.23
N SER A 363 -13.55 27.11 -25.25
CA SER A 363 -14.18 27.65 -26.44
C SER A 363 -15.67 27.34 -26.43
N PHE A 364 -16.49 28.38 -26.56
CA PHE A 364 -17.94 28.25 -26.55
C PHE A 364 -18.52 27.85 -27.91
N ASP A 365 -17.83 28.15 -29.00
CA ASP A 365 -18.22 27.77 -30.38
C ASP A 365 -17.50 26.50 -30.87
N ASN A 366 -16.36 26.13 -30.29
CA ASN A 366 -15.64 24.91 -30.65
C ASN A 366 -15.08 24.15 -29.42
N PRO A 367 -15.90 23.30 -28.78
CA PRO A 367 -15.49 22.55 -27.59
C PRO A 367 -14.27 21.62 -27.78
N THR A 368 -13.89 21.28 -29.02
CA THR A 368 -12.68 20.46 -29.26
C THR A 368 -11.38 21.19 -28.94
N ASN A 369 -11.43 22.51 -28.76
CA ASN A 369 -10.30 23.33 -28.33
C ASN A 369 -10.18 23.40 -26.79
N ASN A 370 -11.13 22.84 -26.05
CA ASN A 370 -11.12 22.93 -24.59
C ASN A 370 -9.91 22.17 -24.00
N SER A 371 -9.27 22.76 -23.00
CA SER A 371 -8.11 22.18 -22.34
C SER A 371 -7.98 22.69 -20.90
N LEU A 372 -7.04 22.10 -20.16
CA LEU A 372 -6.68 22.47 -18.80
C LEU A 372 -5.17 22.63 -18.71
N VAL A 373 -4.73 23.51 -17.82
CA VAL A 373 -3.33 23.57 -17.39
C VAL A 373 -3.23 23.16 -15.92
N PHE A 374 -2.28 22.26 -15.71
CA PHE A 374 -1.72 21.74 -14.49
C PHE A 374 -0.77 22.63 -13.67
N THR A 375 -0.94 22.77 -12.36
CA THR A 375 0.14 23.18 -11.44
C THR A 375 0.22 22.29 -10.19
N ASN A 376 1.19 22.56 -9.30
CA ASN A 376 1.37 21.91 -8.00
C ASN A 376 1.41 20.38 -8.07
N TYR A 377 2.10 19.85 -9.07
CA TYR A 377 2.21 18.41 -9.26
C TYR A 377 2.90 17.73 -8.08
N ARG A 378 2.24 16.73 -7.52
CA ARG A 378 2.78 15.87 -6.47
C ARG A 378 2.80 14.43 -6.96
N ARG A 379 3.99 13.81 -6.99
CA ARG A 379 4.10 12.38 -7.27
C ARG A 379 3.53 11.58 -6.11
N ILE A 380 2.67 10.62 -6.44
CA ILE A 380 2.15 9.64 -5.49
C ILE A 380 2.98 8.36 -5.65
N ASP A 381 3.56 7.88 -4.56
CA ASP A 381 4.17 6.56 -4.55
C ASP A 381 3.06 5.50 -4.53
N ASN A 382 2.95 4.75 -5.62
CA ASN A 382 2.01 3.61 -5.73
C ASN A 382 2.44 2.38 -4.91
N LYS A 383 3.40 2.52 -3.99
CA LYS A 383 3.80 1.40 -3.13
C LYS A 383 2.63 1.08 -2.18
N PRO A 384 2.21 -0.20 -2.06
CA PRO A 384 1.24 -0.58 -1.06
C PRO A 384 1.74 -0.11 0.31
N THR A 385 0.87 0.56 1.07
CA THR A 385 1.22 0.98 2.42
C THR A 385 1.63 -0.25 3.24
N SER A 386 2.52 -0.09 4.22
CA SER A 386 2.93 -1.18 5.12
C SER A 386 1.71 -1.88 5.74
N ALA A 387 0.64 -1.14 6.06
CA ALA A 387 -0.62 -1.69 6.54
C ALA A 387 -1.34 -2.58 5.50
N LEU A 388 -1.35 -2.20 4.22
CA LEU A 388 -1.94 -3.02 3.16
C LEU A 388 -1.10 -4.26 2.90
N GLN A 389 0.24 -4.12 2.90
CA GLN A 389 1.16 -5.23 2.77
C GLN A 389 0.98 -6.22 3.93
N SER A 390 0.92 -5.75 5.18
CA SER A 390 0.63 -6.60 6.34
C SER A 390 -0.73 -7.30 6.26
N ARG A 391 -1.75 -6.66 5.66
CA ARG A 391 -3.05 -7.30 5.42
C ARG A 391 -2.97 -8.39 4.35
N ILE A 392 -2.17 -8.18 3.30
CA ILE A 392 -1.91 -9.18 2.27
C ILE A 392 -1.14 -10.35 2.89
N ASP A 393 -0.05 -10.07 3.62
CA ASP A 393 0.78 -11.07 4.27
C ASP A 393 -0.05 -11.88 5.28
N LYS A 394 -0.90 -11.21 6.07
CA LYS A 394 -1.85 -11.89 6.98
C LYS A 394 -2.87 -12.74 6.23
N ALA A 395 -3.43 -12.24 5.12
CA ALA A 395 -4.37 -13.02 4.31
C ALA A 395 -3.71 -14.24 3.64
N VAL A 396 -2.42 -14.15 3.32
CA VAL A 396 -1.62 -15.29 2.84
C VAL A 396 -1.37 -16.28 3.97
N GLU A 397 -0.91 -15.82 5.14
CA GLU A 397 -0.68 -16.67 6.32
C GLU A 397 -1.97 -17.36 6.80
N ASP A 398 -3.12 -16.67 6.75
CA ASP A 398 -4.41 -17.22 7.15
C ASP A 398 -4.88 -18.37 6.25
N ARG A 399 -4.42 -18.38 4.98
CA ARG A 399 -4.77 -19.41 3.97
C ARG A 399 -3.80 -20.59 3.92
N LEU A 400 -2.69 -20.57 4.65
CA LEU A 400 -1.78 -21.71 4.70
C LEU A 400 -2.46 -22.89 5.42
N PRO A 401 -2.38 -24.11 4.86
CA PRO A 401 -2.98 -25.29 5.47
C PRO A 401 -2.23 -25.69 6.75
N TYR A 402 -2.95 -26.33 7.66
CA TYR A 402 -2.35 -27.00 8.81
C TYR A 402 -1.86 -28.40 8.42
N HIS A 403 -0.77 -28.86 9.00
CA HIS A 403 -0.32 -30.25 8.90
C HIS A 403 0.33 -30.72 10.21
N ILE A 404 0.41 -32.04 10.38
CA ILE A 404 0.92 -32.69 11.60
C ILE A 404 2.20 -33.44 11.27
N GLU A 405 3.24 -33.20 12.04
CA GLU A 405 4.43 -34.04 12.07
C GLU A 405 4.44 -34.91 13.33
N LEU A 406 4.83 -36.17 13.17
CA LEU A 406 4.89 -37.14 14.27
C LEU A 406 6.34 -37.52 14.59
N ALA A 407 6.66 -37.62 15.87
CA ALA A 407 7.90 -38.19 16.38
C ALA A 407 7.58 -39.39 17.27
N THR A 408 8.42 -40.43 17.22
CA THR A 408 8.24 -41.65 18.03
C THR A 408 9.52 -42.00 18.78
N THR A 409 9.40 -42.49 20.02
CA THR A 409 10.57 -42.86 20.84
C THR A 409 11.09 -44.28 20.56
N GLY A 410 10.20 -45.22 20.19
CA GLY A 410 10.52 -46.63 19.97
C GLY A 410 10.13 -47.17 18.59
N GLY A 411 9.73 -46.31 17.66
CA GLY A 411 9.17 -46.70 16.36
C GLY A 411 7.72 -47.15 16.45
N THR A 412 7.22 -47.75 15.36
CA THR A 412 5.82 -48.19 15.22
C THR A 412 5.68 -49.70 15.01
N THR A 413 6.78 -50.45 15.11
CA THR A 413 6.80 -51.91 14.93
C THR A 413 7.23 -52.60 16.22
N PHE A 414 6.40 -53.54 16.67
CA PHE A 414 6.60 -54.35 17.85
C PHE A 414 6.77 -55.82 17.46
N LYS A 415 7.29 -56.62 18.39
CA LYS A 415 7.43 -58.08 18.20
C LYS A 415 6.87 -58.81 19.40
N ASN A 416 6.12 -59.88 19.13
CA ASN A 416 5.56 -60.78 20.15
C ASN A 416 4.78 -60.04 21.26
N SER A 417 4.08 -58.96 20.91
CA SER A 417 3.29 -58.15 21.86
C SER A 417 4.12 -57.47 22.96
N GLU A 418 5.45 -57.39 22.80
CA GLU A 418 6.36 -56.72 23.73
C GLU A 418 6.75 -55.31 23.22
N GLY A 419 7.00 -54.39 24.16
CA GLY A 419 7.50 -53.04 23.89
C GLY A 419 6.42 -51.95 23.94
N GLU A 420 6.89 -50.71 24.13
CA GLU A 420 6.07 -49.50 24.15
C GLU A 420 6.79 -48.38 23.39
N SER A 421 6.03 -47.47 22.79
CA SER A 421 6.54 -46.31 22.06
C SER A 421 5.66 -45.10 22.37
N VAL A 422 6.28 -43.95 22.66
CA VAL A 422 5.56 -42.68 22.85
C VAL A 422 5.54 -41.94 21.53
N ILE A 423 4.35 -41.49 21.12
CA ILE A 423 4.14 -40.71 19.91
C ILE A 423 3.83 -39.27 20.32
N GLU A 424 4.60 -38.33 19.79
CA GLU A 424 4.42 -36.89 19.96
C GLU A 424 4.00 -36.27 18.63
N ALA A 425 2.99 -35.39 18.67
CA ALA A 425 2.52 -34.66 17.51
C ALA A 425 2.89 -33.17 17.60
N ARG A 426 3.25 -32.59 16.46
CA ARG A 426 3.52 -31.15 16.31
C ARG A 426 2.68 -30.60 15.18
N LEU A 427 1.99 -29.48 15.45
CA LEU A 427 1.14 -28.81 14.48
C LEU A 427 1.95 -27.70 13.79
N TYR A 428 1.82 -27.61 12.48
CA TYR A 428 2.43 -26.57 11.66
C TYR A 428 1.35 -25.88 10.83
N LYS A 429 1.52 -24.59 10.58
CA LYS A 429 0.72 -23.82 9.61
C LYS A 429 1.65 -23.30 8.51
N GLY A 430 1.58 -23.88 7.32
CA GLY A 430 2.70 -23.82 6.37
C GLY A 430 3.98 -24.36 7.03
N ASP A 431 5.11 -23.67 6.90
CA ASP A 431 6.40 -24.12 7.46
C ASP A 431 6.65 -23.68 8.92
N LYS A 432 5.71 -22.97 9.55
CA LYS A 432 5.88 -22.43 10.91
C LYS A 432 5.23 -23.34 11.96
N PRO A 433 5.93 -23.68 13.06
CA PRO A 433 5.32 -24.37 14.20
C PRO A 433 4.16 -23.56 14.78
N PHE A 434 3.04 -24.21 15.05
CA PHE A 434 1.85 -23.61 15.65
C PHE A 434 1.58 -24.27 17.01
N THR A 435 1.59 -23.49 18.09
CA THR A 435 1.56 -24.02 19.47
C THR A 435 0.44 -23.44 20.34
N THR A 436 -0.28 -22.43 19.86
CA THR A 436 -1.33 -21.76 20.63
C THR A 436 -2.63 -22.56 20.59
N ASP A 437 -3.16 -22.90 21.77
CA ASP A 437 -4.47 -23.58 21.93
C ASP A 437 -4.59 -24.90 21.14
N VAL A 438 -3.47 -25.63 21.04
CA VAL A 438 -3.41 -26.92 20.32
C VAL A 438 -3.76 -28.07 21.26
N SER A 439 -4.66 -28.94 20.81
CA SER A 439 -4.96 -30.22 21.47
C SER A 439 -4.99 -31.37 20.47
N TRP A 440 -4.79 -32.59 20.97
CA TRP A 440 -4.67 -33.79 20.15
C TRP A 440 -5.69 -34.84 20.53
N ARG A 441 -6.29 -35.47 19.52
CA ARG A 441 -7.12 -36.66 19.66
C ARG A 441 -6.47 -37.81 18.92
N TRP A 442 -6.32 -38.92 19.61
CA TRP A 442 -5.67 -40.12 19.12
C TRP A 442 -6.72 -41.22 19.04
N ALA A 443 -6.88 -41.84 17.87
CA ALA A 443 -7.82 -42.94 17.69
C ALA A 443 -7.08 -44.19 17.23
N LEU A 444 -7.18 -45.27 18.02
CA LEU A 444 -6.68 -46.60 17.68
C LEU A 444 -7.85 -47.57 17.75
N ASP A 445 -8.15 -48.28 16.67
CA ASP A 445 -9.25 -49.25 16.57
C ASP A 445 -10.62 -48.70 17.03
N GLY A 446 -10.85 -47.40 16.79
CA GLY A 446 -12.10 -46.70 17.14
C GLY A 446 -12.13 -46.11 18.56
N GLU A 447 -11.15 -46.44 19.41
CA GLU A 447 -11.03 -45.89 20.77
C GLU A 447 -10.30 -44.55 20.75
N VAL A 448 -10.97 -43.50 21.20
CA VAL A 448 -10.44 -42.12 21.15
C VAL A 448 -9.89 -41.69 22.50
N THR A 449 -8.64 -41.24 22.51
CA THR A 449 -7.96 -40.66 23.67
C THR A 449 -7.59 -39.21 23.41
N VAL A 450 -7.80 -38.35 24.41
CA VAL A 450 -7.36 -36.94 24.38
C VAL A 450 -6.16 -36.80 25.30
N ALA A 451 -4.98 -36.54 24.72
CA ALA A 451 -3.74 -36.39 25.47
C ALA A 451 -2.70 -35.66 24.63
N MET A 452 -1.70 -35.03 25.26
CA MET A 452 -0.62 -34.35 24.52
C MET A 452 0.34 -35.31 23.80
N GLN A 453 0.35 -36.57 24.20
CA GLN A 453 1.17 -37.65 23.65
C GLN A 453 0.36 -38.95 23.72
N TYR A 454 0.69 -39.92 22.87
CA TYR A 454 0.07 -41.24 22.90
C TYR A 454 1.07 -42.32 23.26
N LEU A 455 0.73 -43.15 24.25
CA LEU A 455 1.52 -44.31 24.63
C LEU A 455 1.02 -45.54 23.87
N LEU A 456 1.75 -45.90 22.81
CA LEU A 456 1.48 -47.07 22.00
C LEU A 456 2.13 -48.31 22.63
N LYS A 457 1.37 -49.39 22.81
CA LYS A 457 1.86 -50.64 23.41
C LYS A 457 1.68 -51.79 22.43
N GLY A 458 2.75 -52.57 22.21
CA GLY A 458 2.72 -53.71 21.29
C GLY A 458 1.60 -54.71 21.60
N LYS A 459 1.28 -54.91 22.89
CA LYS A 459 0.20 -55.80 23.35
C LYS A 459 -1.21 -55.39 22.92
N ASN A 460 -1.42 -54.14 22.52
CA ASN A 460 -2.71 -53.63 22.07
C ASN A 460 -2.88 -53.74 20.54
N ILE A 461 -1.90 -54.32 19.84
CA ILE A 461 -1.90 -54.45 18.37
C ILE A 461 -1.86 -55.94 18.01
N GLU A 462 -2.89 -56.45 17.35
CA GLU A 462 -2.94 -57.87 16.98
C GLU A 462 -2.01 -58.22 15.80
N ASN A 463 -2.05 -57.41 14.74
CA ASN A 463 -1.17 -57.57 13.57
C ASN A 463 -0.79 -56.20 13.01
N THR A 464 -1.72 -55.51 12.34
CA THR A 464 -1.53 -54.15 11.85
C THR A 464 -2.74 -53.32 12.25
N ALA A 465 -2.49 -52.12 12.79
CA ALA A 465 -3.52 -51.14 13.11
C ALA A 465 -3.11 -49.75 12.60
N VAL A 466 -4.08 -48.83 12.52
CA VAL A 466 -3.85 -47.44 12.13
C VAL A 466 -4.16 -46.55 13.33
N LEU A 467 -3.14 -45.81 13.79
CA LEU A 467 -3.33 -44.75 14.76
C LEU A 467 -3.63 -43.45 14.02
N THR A 468 -4.84 -42.93 14.16
CA THR A 468 -5.25 -41.63 13.63
C THR A 468 -4.94 -40.54 14.65
N VAL A 469 -4.35 -39.44 14.20
CA VAL A 469 -3.98 -38.28 15.02
C VAL A 469 -4.64 -37.04 14.45
N SER A 470 -5.56 -36.46 15.20
CA SER A 470 -6.28 -35.24 14.81
C SER A 470 -5.86 -34.07 15.70
N GLY A 471 -5.39 -33.00 15.06
CA GLY A 471 -4.98 -31.75 15.69
C GLY A 471 -6.11 -30.72 15.70
N TYR A 472 -6.36 -30.14 16.87
CA TYR A 472 -7.41 -29.14 17.08
C TYR A 472 -6.79 -27.82 17.52
N VAL A 473 -7.32 -26.70 17.00
CA VAL A 473 -7.07 -25.35 17.51
C VAL A 473 -8.37 -24.84 18.12
N GLY A 474 -8.38 -24.68 19.45
CA GLY A 474 -9.63 -24.56 20.20
C GLY A 474 -10.51 -25.78 20.00
N ASN A 475 -11.74 -25.58 19.50
CA ASN A 475 -12.70 -26.66 19.23
C ASN A 475 -12.78 -27.08 17.76
N THR A 476 -11.93 -26.53 16.88
CA THR A 476 -11.96 -26.84 15.44
C THR A 476 -10.86 -27.83 15.10
N GLU A 477 -11.23 -28.95 14.45
CA GLU A 477 -10.24 -29.85 13.85
C GLU A 477 -9.59 -29.15 12.65
N VAL A 478 -8.26 -29.01 12.68
CA VAL A 478 -7.53 -28.26 11.64
C VAL A 478 -6.67 -29.15 10.76
N ALA A 479 -6.26 -30.32 11.25
CA ALA A 479 -5.48 -31.30 10.51
C ALA A 479 -5.67 -32.70 11.09
N THR A 480 -5.54 -33.73 10.24
CA THR A 480 -5.52 -35.14 10.65
C THR A 480 -4.44 -35.87 9.86
N THR A 481 -3.70 -36.75 10.53
CA THR A 481 -2.71 -37.64 9.92
C THR A 481 -2.85 -39.05 10.51
N GLU A 482 -2.25 -40.04 9.86
CA GLU A 482 -2.32 -41.44 10.24
C GLU A 482 -0.91 -42.03 10.31
N VAL A 483 -0.71 -42.96 11.23
CA VAL A 483 0.50 -43.77 11.30
C VAL A 483 0.15 -45.25 11.44
N THR A 484 0.71 -46.07 10.56
CA THR A 484 0.57 -47.52 10.60
C THR A 484 1.45 -48.09 11.71
N VAL A 485 0.85 -48.91 12.55
CA VAL A 485 1.50 -49.59 13.66
C VAL A 485 1.36 -51.10 13.48
N THR A 486 2.41 -51.86 13.75
CA THR A 486 2.48 -53.29 13.45
C THR A 486 3.03 -54.07 14.63
N ASN A 487 2.47 -55.24 14.92
CA ASN A 487 3.00 -56.23 15.86
C ASN A 487 3.26 -57.54 15.11
N LEU A 488 4.52 -57.94 15.02
CA LEU A 488 4.92 -59.18 14.37
C LEU A 488 4.98 -60.32 15.39
N VAL A 489 4.12 -61.32 15.24
CA VAL A 489 4.10 -62.51 16.10
C VAL A 489 4.87 -63.65 15.45
N GLU A 490 5.94 -64.10 16.09
CA GLU A 490 6.75 -65.22 15.61
C GLU A 490 6.08 -66.58 15.91
N PRO A 491 6.32 -67.61 15.06
CA PRO A 491 5.81 -68.94 15.31
C PRO A 491 6.40 -69.54 16.59
N THR A 492 5.65 -70.44 17.22
CA THR A 492 6.11 -71.19 18.39
C THR A 492 6.89 -72.43 17.97
N THR A 493 8.01 -72.67 18.65
CA THR A 493 8.83 -73.87 18.48
C THR A 493 8.75 -74.73 19.72
N LEU A 494 8.33 -75.99 19.57
CA LEU A 494 8.33 -76.97 20.64
C LEU A 494 9.67 -77.71 20.70
N VAL A 495 10.25 -77.82 21.90
CA VAL A 495 11.51 -78.53 22.16
C VAL A 495 11.33 -79.47 23.35
N VAL A 496 11.58 -80.77 23.14
CA VAL A 496 11.61 -81.77 24.21
C VAL A 496 13.01 -81.86 24.82
N LYS A 497 13.11 -81.62 26.13
CA LYS A 497 14.34 -81.78 26.90
C LYS A 497 14.31 -83.08 27.69
N THR A 498 15.44 -83.77 27.77
CA THR A 498 15.59 -85.03 28.51
C THR A 498 16.51 -84.84 29.71
N SER A 499 16.14 -85.32 30.91
CA SER A 499 16.99 -85.16 32.10
C SER A 499 18.25 -86.04 32.08
N ASN A 500 18.17 -87.23 31.50
CA ASN A 500 19.27 -88.22 31.50
C ASN A 500 19.59 -88.74 30.09
N GLY A 501 19.37 -87.92 29.06
CA GLY A 501 19.59 -88.28 27.66
C GLY A 501 18.54 -89.25 27.09
N ASN A 502 18.83 -89.79 25.90
CA ASN A 502 17.96 -90.69 25.13
C ASN A 502 18.58 -92.07 24.85
N LEU A 503 19.73 -92.39 25.47
CA LEU A 503 20.40 -93.68 25.37
C LEU A 503 20.65 -94.25 26.77
N PHE A 504 20.10 -95.43 27.04
CA PHE A 504 20.20 -96.08 28.34
C PHE A 504 20.98 -97.40 28.22
N LYS A 505 21.71 -97.78 29.28
CA LYS A 505 22.49 -99.04 29.35
C LYS A 505 22.08 -99.85 30.57
N ASN A 506 22.24 -101.17 30.50
CA ASN A 506 21.98 -102.12 31.59
C ASN A 506 20.53 -102.06 32.14
N ASN A 507 19.54 -101.75 31.30
CA ASN A 507 18.12 -101.64 31.67
C ASN A 507 17.79 -100.59 32.76
N LEU A 508 18.74 -99.72 33.12
CA LEU A 508 18.51 -98.61 34.05
C LEU A 508 17.99 -97.41 33.26
N ILE A 509 16.66 -97.38 33.07
CA ILE A 509 15.96 -96.27 32.40
C ILE A 509 15.28 -95.42 33.47
N ASN A 510 15.75 -94.19 33.59
CA ASN A 510 15.11 -93.14 34.37
C ASN A 510 15.44 -91.82 33.69
N THR A 511 14.50 -91.25 32.94
CA THR A 511 14.64 -89.91 32.36
C THR A 511 13.32 -89.18 32.45
N LYS A 512 13.36 -87.86 32.60
CA LYS A 512 12.19 -87.00 32.47
C LYS A 512 12.22 -86.34 31.09
N LEU A 513 11.12 -86.45 30.36
CA LEU A 513 10.90 -85.69 29.13
C LEU A 513 10.08 -84.46 29.50
N THR A 514 10.64 -83.27 29.27
CA THR A 514 9.98 -81.99 29.52
C THR A 514 9.80 -81.26 28.20
N ALA A 515 8.55 -81.03 27.81
CA ALA A 515 8.21 -80.18 26.69
C ALA A 515 8.46 -78.71 27.08
N THR A 516 9.20 -77.97 26.26
CA THR A 516 9.43 -76.54 26.42
C THR A 516 9.02 -75.82 25.15
N LEU A 517 8.17 -74.80 25.27
CA LEU A 517 7.67 -74.05 24.13
C LEU A 517 8.44 -72.73 24.03
N TRP A 518 8.85 -72.34 22.83
CA TRP A 518 9.70 -71.16 22.62
C TRP A 518 9.09 -70.24 21.57
N ARG A 519 9.15 -68.92 21.80
CA ARG A 519 8.82 -67.89 20.80
C ARG A 519 9.86 -66.77 20.90
N GLY A 520 10.41 -66.34 19.76
CA GLY A 520 11.43 -65.29 19.72
C GLY A 520 12.65 -65.53 20.62
N GLY A 521 13.08 -66.80 20.76
CA GLY A 521 14.22 -67.18 21.60
C GLY A 521 13.97 -67.18 23.12
N LYS A 522 12.74 -66.94 23.58
CA LYS A 522 12.33 -67.06 24.99
C LYS A 522 11.43 -68.27 25.19
N GLU A 523 11.66 -69.04 26.25
CA GLU A 523 10.72 -70.10 26.66
C GLU A 523 9.43 -69.45 27.18
N ILE A 524 8.32 -69.78 26.52
CA ILE A 524 6.95 -69.40 26.88
C ILE A 524 6.26 -70.56 27.61
N ASP A 525 5.17 -70.23 28.31
CA ASP A 525 4.40 -71.17 29.12
C ASP A 525 5.26 -72.01 30.08
N LYS A 526 6.18 -71.35 30.80
CA LYS A 526 7.14 -72.02 31.69
C LYS A 526 6.45 -72.90 32.73
N GLU A 527 5.28 -72.48 33.20
CA GLU A 527 4.48 -73.17 34.21
C GLU A 527 3.55 -74.26 33.63
N GLY A 528 3.35 -74.30 32.31
CA GLY A 528 2.50 -75.29 31.64
C GLY A 528 1.00 -75.07 31.84
N LYS A 529 0.58 -73.81 31.90
CA LYS A 529 -0.81 -73.38 32.16
C LYS A 529 -1.52 -72.84 30.92
N ASP A 530 -0.76 -72.37 29.93
CA ASP A 530 -1.31 -71.69 28.76
C ASP A 530 -1.52 -72.65 27.58
N TYR A 531 -0.87 -73.82 27.61
CA TYR A 531 -0.97 -74.84 26.57
C TYR A 531 -1.26 -76.23 27.16
N SER A 532 -1.96 -77.03 26.38
CA SER A 532 -2.11 -78.46 26.59
C SER A 532 -0.92 -79.19 25.99
N TYR A 533 -0.23 -80.03 26.78
CA TYR A 533 0.92 -80.84 26.35
C TYR A 533 0.52 -82.31 26.31
N ILE A 534 0.32 -82.83 25.10
CA ILE A 534 -0.22 -84.18 24.87
C ILE A 534 0.92 -85.07 24.39
N TRP A 535 1.20 -86.15 25.12
CA TRP A 535 2.29 -87.06 24.78
C TRP A 535 1.80 -88.34 24.11
N THR A 536 2.55 -88.79 23.12
CA THR A 536 2.33 -90.06 22.43
C THR A 536 3.59 -90.87 22.36
N LYS A 537 3.45 -92.19 22.40
CA LYS A 537 4.49 -93.20 22.34
C LYS A 537 4.23 -94.18 21.21
N THR A 538 5.30 -94.53 20.51
CA THR A 538 5.34 -95.67 19.58
C THR A 538 6.47 -96.64 19.94
N ASP A 539 6.30 -97.92 19.60
CA ASP A 539 7.30 -98.98 19.81
C ASP A 539 8.48 -98.92 18.81
N ASP A 540 9.32 -99.96 18.80
CA ASP A 540 10.49 -100.05 17.91
C ASP A 540 10.14 -100.30 16.43
N GLU A 541 8.91 -100.76 16.16
CA GLU A 541 8.34 -100.95 14.83
C GLU A 541 7.49 -99.74 14.37
N GLY A 542 7.25 -98.78 15.27
CA GLY A 542 6.47 -97.57 15.01
C GLY A 542 4.97 -97.72 15.26
N ASN A 543 4.52 -98.82 15.89
CA ASN A 543 3.13 -98.99 16.26
C ASN A 543 2.80 -98.16 17.51
N PRO A 544 1.61 -97.52 17.58
CA PRO A 544 1.21 -96.73 18.74
C PRO A 544 0.95 -97.62 19.96
N ASP A 545 1.43 -97.17 21.13
CA ASP A 545 1.10 -97.79 22.40
C ASP A 545 -0.23 -97.22 22.91
N GLU A 546 -1.35 -97.84 22.49
CA GLU A 546 -2.70 -97.35 22.74
C GLU A 546 -3.00 -97.11 24.24
N ILE A 547 -2.52 -98.01 25.11
CA ILE A 547 -2.74 -97.90 26.56
C ILE A 547 -1.93 -96.73 27.11
N TRP A 548 -0.64 -96.64 26.74
CA TRP A 548 0.23 -95.57 27.21
C TRP A 548 -0.25 -94.19 26.72
N ASN A 549 -0.70 -94.10 25.46
CA ASN A 549 -1.21 -92.87 24.85
C ASN A 549 -2.50 -92.40 25.52
N GLN A 550 -3.40 -93.31 25.87
CA GLN A 550 -4.60 -92.99 26.62
C GLN A 550 -4.26 -92.49 28.03
N ASP A 551 -3.29 -93.12 28.70
CA ASP A 551 -2.84 -92.73 30.04
C ASP A 551 -2.04 -91.42 30.07
N HIS A 552 -1.63 -90.87 28.92
CA HIS A 552 -0.92 -89.58 28.80
C HIS A 552 -1.65 -88.58 27.89
N SER A 553 -2.96 -88.78 27.70
CA SER A 553 -3.81 -87.91 26.89
C SER A 553 -4.21 -86.60 27.60
N TYR A 554 -3.93 -86.47 28.89
CA TYR A 554 -4.17 -85.24 29.66
C TYR A 554 -2.90 -84.38 29.70
N SER A 555 -3.07 -83.05 29.75
CA SER A 555 -1.95 -82.12 29.66
C SER A 555 -0.92 -82.38 30.76
N GLN A 556 0.30 -82.76 30.34
CA GLN A 556 1.45 -82.92 31.22
C GLN A 556 2.69 -82.34 30.56
N LYS A 557 3.20 -81.23 31.08
CA LYS A 557 4.42 -80.62 30.54
C LYS A 557 5.67 -81.51 30.71
N THR A 558 5.69 -82.33 31.75
CA THR A 558 6.80 -83.29 32.01
C THR A 558 6.24 -84.67 32.32
N ILE A 559 6.82 -85.68 31.68
CA ILE A 559 6.53 -87.10 31.92
C ILE A 559 7.81 -87.82 32.35
N GLU A 560 7.65 -88.87 33.16
CA GLU A 560 8.75 -89.72 33.62
C GLU A 560 8.76 -91.03 32.84
N ILE A 561 9.92 -91.36 32.27
CA ILE A 561 10.13 -92.57 31.47
C ILE A 561 11.02 -93.52 32.25
N THR A 562 10.50 -94.72 32.46
CA THR A 562 11.13 -95.79 33.23
C THR A 562 11.39 -97.02 32.37
N GLN A 563 11.95 -98.07 32.98
CA GLN A 563 12.17 -99.35 32.30
C GLN A 563 10.87 -100.00 31.78
N LYS A 564 9.72 -99.68 32.39
CA LYS A 564 8.41 -100.19 31.95
C LYS A 564 7.98 -99.60 30.60
N ASP A 565 8.47 -98.41 30.29
CA ASP A 565 8.02 -97.61 29.16
C ASP A 565 8.82 -97.89 27.89
N VAL A 566 9.96 -98.59 27.97
CA VAL A 566 10.85 -98.82 26.83
C VAL A 566 11.29 -100.27 26.77
N PHE A 567 10.77 -101.00 25.78
CA PHE A 567 11.27 -102.33 25.41
C PHE A 567 12.14 -102.20 24.16
N ARG A 568 13.47 -102.35 24.31
CA ARG A 568 14.50 -102.13 23.27
C ARG A 568 14.61 -100.68 22.79
N ARG A 569 13.56 -100.12 22.18
CA ARG A 569 13.47 -98.73 21.69
C ARG A 569 12.00 -98.29 21.72
N ALA A 570 11.77 -97.02 22.00
CA ALA A 570 10.48 -96.36 21.86
C ALA A 570 10.71 -94.90 21.42
N GLN A 571 9.73 -94.31 20.76
CA GLN A 571 9.73 -92.89 20.38
C GLN A 571 8.60 -92.18 21.13
N PHE A 572 8.93 -91.02 21.69
CA PHE A 572 7.99 -90.17 22.42
C PHE A 572 7.89 -88.84 21.69
N GLU A 573 6.66 -88.42 21.43
CA GLU A 573 6.34 -87.14 20.79
C GLU A 573 5.42 -86.34 21.71
N CYS A 574 5.50 -85.02 21.63
CA CYS A 574 4.60 -84.13 22.32
C CYS A 574 3.95 -83.24 21.27
N ASN A 575 2.62 -83.14 21.30
CA ASN A 575 1.88 -82.11 20.59
C ASN A 575 1.47 -81.01 21.58
N VAL A 576 1.31 -79.78 21.09
CA VAL A 576 0.90 -78.63 21.89
C VAL A 576 -0.29 -77.91 21.27
N GLU A 577 -1.30 -77.65 22.10
CA GLU A 577 -2.51 -76.93 21.71
C GLU A 577 -2.76 -75.78 22.69
N PRO A 578 -3.06 -74.55 22.23
CA PRO A 578 -3.38 -73.44 23.13
C PRO A 578 -4.63 -73.77 23.96
N LEU A 579 -4.56 -73.52 25.27
CA LEU A 579 -5.76 -73.48 26.11
C LEU A 579 -6.37 -72.08 25.90
N GLY A 580 -7.56 -72.04 25.29
CA GLY A 580 -8.21 -70.81 24.82
C GLY A 580 -8.43 -69.75 25.88
#